data_AF-A0A1V9UEL8-F1
#
_entry.id   AF-A0A1V9UEL8-F1
#
_cell.length_a   1.000
_cell.length_b   1.000
_cell.length_c   1.000
_cell.angle_alpha   90.00
_cell.angle_beta   90.00
_cell.angle_gamma   90.00
#
_symmetry.space_group_name_H-M   'P 1'
#
loop_
_entity.id
_entity.type
_entity.pdbx_description
1 polymer ?
#
loop_
_entity_poly.entity_id
_entity_poly.type
_entity_poly.pdbx_seq_one_letter_code
_entity_poly.pdbx_strand_id
1 'polypeptide(L)'
;MRIIKFERYGAPDVLQYREVGAHVPADNEVLIRVKAIGLNRAESMWRQGVYVEPVNLPARLGYESAGIGTIPSFSLNDYGMYGEEVPAPAQPVGKHLSTLSFKEAVSIRNPYITR
;
A
#
# COMPACT_ATOMS: atom_id res chain seq x y z
N MET A 1 -12.86 7.66 -5.79
CA MET A 1 -11.45 7.29 -6.04
C MET A 1 -11.34 5.81 -6.34
N ARG A 2 -10.33 5.40 -7.08
CA ARG A 2 -10.12 3.99 -7.47
C ARG A 2 -9.04 3.31 -6.65
N ILE A 3 -9.32 2.08 -6.24
CA ILE A 3 -8.42 1.23 -5.44
C ILE A 3 -8.29 -0.15 -6.07
N ILE A 4 -7.29 -0.92 -5.63
CA ILE A 4 -7.14 -2.34 -5.98
C ILE A 4 -7.59 -3.21 -4.81
N LYS A 5 -8.44 -4.21 -5.10
CA LYS A 5 -8.91 -5.23 -4.15
C LYS A 5 -8.85 -6.63 -4.76
N PHE A 6 -8.85 -7.64 -3.90
CA PHE A 6 -9.08 -9.04 -4.28
C PHE A 6 -10.04 -9.71 -3.27
N GLU A 7 -10.91 -10.57 -3.79
CA GLU A 7 -11.98 -11.22 -3.01
C GLU A 7 -11.67 -12.69 -2.69
N ARG A 8 -10.64 -13.24 -3.34
CA ARG A 8 -10.14 -14.61 -3.14
C ARG A 8 -8.65 -14.66 -3.42
N TYR A 9 -7.98 -15.65 -2.86
CA TYR A 9 -6.57 -15.93 -3.18
C TYR A 9 -6.40 -16.32 -4.65
N GLY A 10 -5.23 -16.04 -5.23
CA GLY A 10 -4.91 -16.54 -6.57
C GLY A 10 -3.70 -15.90 -7.23
N ALA A 11 -3.64 -16.02 -8.56
CA ALA A 11 -2.68 -15.34 -9.44
C ALA A 11 -3.15 -13.88 -9.74
N PRO A 12 -2.35 -13.03 -10.41
CA PRO A 12 -2.65 -11.60 -10.51
C PRO A 12 -4.02 -11.25 -11.12
N ASP A 13 -4.66 -12.20 -11.81
CA ASP A 13 -6.00 -12.10 -12.37
C ASP A 13 -7.12 -11.88 -11.32
N VAL A 14 -6.86 -12.19 -10.05
CA VAL A 14 -7.82 -11.91 -8.96
C VAL A 14 -7.87 -10.43 -8.57
N LEU A 15 -6.93 -9.61 -9.07
CA LEU A 15 -6.88 -8.18 -8.79
C LEU A 15 -7.93 -7.42 -9.58
N GLN A 16 -8.72 -6.63 -8.87
CA GLN A 16 -9.81 -5.88 -9.46
C GLN A 16 -9.75 -4.42 -9.03
N TYR A 17 -9.96 -3.53 -9.99
CA TYR A 17 -10.24 -2.13 -9.68
C TYR A 17 -11.63 -2.02 -9.05
N ARG A 18 -11.73 -1.21 -8.02
CA ARG A 18 -12.98 -0.84 -7.37
C ARG A 18 -13.03 0.67 -7.20
N GLU A 19 -14.17 1.25 -7.53
CA GLU A 19 -14.46 2.63 -7.15
C GLU A 19 -14.99 2.65 -5.72
N VAL A 20 -14.49 3.60 -4.94
CA VAL A 20 -14.93 3.87 -3.58
C VAL A 20 -15.15 5.37 -3.40
N GLY A 21 -16.02 5.73 -2.47
CA GLY A 21 -16.24 7.13 -2.07
C GLY A 21 -14.95 7.78 -1.56
N ALA A 22 -14.95 9.11 -1.48
CA ALA A 22 -13.84 9.84 -0.86
C ALA A 22 -13.70 9.42 0.61
N HIS A 23 -12.47 9.21 1.07
CA HIS A 23 -12.19 8.86 2.47
C HIS A 23 -11.88 10.13 3.24
N VAL A 24 -12.54 10.30 4.39
CA VAL A 24 -12.20 11.35 5.35
C VAL A 24 -11.25 10.72 6.36
N PRO A 25 -9.97 11.13 6.41
CA PRO A 25 -9.01 10.55 7.34
C PRO A 25 -9.44 10.82 8.79
N ALA A 26 -9.27 9.82 9.65
CA ALA A 26 -9.39 10.00 11.11
C ALA A 26 -8.25 10.87 11.67
N ASP A 27 -8.34 11.28 12.93
CA ASP A 27 -7.37 12.16 13.60
C ASP A 27 -5.91 11.63 13.56
N ASN A 28 -5.74 10.31 13.47
CA ASN A 28 -4.44 9.63 13.42
C ASN A 28 -4.05 9.16 12.00
N GLU A 29 -4.82 9.55 10.98
CA GLU A 29 -4.59 9.20 9.58
C GLU A 29 -4.19 10.41 8.74
N VAL A 30 -3.48 10.14 7.66
CA VAL A 30 -3.24 11.09 6.58
C VAL A 30 -3.76 10.50 5.28
N LEU A 31 -4.28 11.34 4.39
CA LEU A 31 -4.67 10.92 3.05
C LEU A 31 -3.49 11.14 2.09
N ILE A 32 -2.99 10.07 1.49
CA ILE A 32 -1.87 10.10 0.55
C ILE A 32 -2.41 10.04 -0.87
N ARG A 33 -2.06 11.04 -1.69
CA ARG A 33 -2.23 10.96 -3.15
C ARG A 33 -1.08 10.19 -3.76
N VAL A 34 -1.39 9.00 -4.28
CA VAL A 34 -0.39 8.06 -4.79
C VAL A 34 0.11 8.50 -6.16
N LYS A 35 1.44 8.60 -6.31
CA LYS A 35 2.12 8.93 -7.58
C LYS A 35 2.87 7.76 -8.18
N ALA A 36 3.34 6.85 -7.34
CA ALA A 36 3.92 5.57 -7.73
C ALA A 36 3.70 4.56 -6.60
N ILE A 37 3.73 3.27 -6.93
CA ILE A 37 3.67 2.16 -5.97
C ILE A 37 4.94 1.32 -6.09
N GLY A 38 5.42 0.83 -4.95
CA GLY A 38 6.44 -0.22 -4.92
C GLY A 38 5.76 -1.59 -4.97
N LEU A 39 6.32 -2.51 -5.76
CA LEU A 39 5.92 -3.91 -5.75
C LEU A 39 6.89 -4.69 -4.86
N ASN A 40 6.38 -5.53 -3.96
CA ASN A 40 7.20 -6.44 -3.16
C ASN A 40 6.69 -7.89 -3.18
N ARG A 41 7.57 -8.81 -2.75
CA ARG A 41 7.26 -10.24 -2.68
C ARG A 41 6.21 -10.55 -1.61
N ALA A 42 6.20 -9.81 -0.51
CA ALA A 42 5.26 -10.00 0.59
C ALA A 42 3.80 -9.85 0.13
N GLU A 43 3.51 -8.89 -0.75
CA GLU A 43 2.19 -8.67 -1.35
C GLU A 43 1.76 -9.81 -2.28
N SER A 44 2.71 -10.42 -2.99
CA SER A 44 2.41 -11.62 -3.77
C SER A 44 2.07 -12.80 -2.86
N MET A 45 2.79 -12.97 -1.75
CA MET A 45 2.51 -14.02 -0.75
C MET A 45 1.18 -13.77 -0.05
N TRP A 46 0.88 -12.51 0.29
CA TRP A 46 -0.38 -12.05 0.87
C TRP A 46 -1.56 -12.42 -0.01
N ARG A 47 -1.51 -12.04 -1.29
CA ARG A 47 -2.56 -12.38 -2.26
C ARG A 47 -2.70 -13.87 -2.53
N GLN A 48 -1.67 -14.67 -2.28
CA GLN A 48 -1.70 -16.12 -2.42
C GLN A 48 -2.10 -16.84 -1.12
N GLY A 49 -2.26 -16.13 0.00
CA GLY A 49 -2.61 -16.73 1.30
C GLY A 49 -1.46 -17.48 1.96
N VAL A 50 -0.21 -17.21 1.56
CA VAL A 50 1.00 -17.86 2.09
C VAL A 50 1.90 -16.90 2.85
N TYR A 51 1.36 -15.75 3.26
CA TYR A 51 2.05 -14.79 4.11
C TYR A 51 1.94 -15.15 5.59
N VAL A 52 2.76 -14.52 6.43
CA VAL A 52 2.83 -14.81 7.86
C VAL A 52 1.54 -14.51 8.63
N GLU A 53 0.76 -13.56 8.12
CA GLU A 53 -0.51 -13.14 8.70
C GLU A 53 -1.68 -13.60 7.81
N PRO A 54 -2.79 -14.09 8.41
CA PRO A 54 -3.99 -14.46 7.65
C PRO A 54 -4.68 -13.23 7.06
N VAL A 55 -5.18 -13.37 5.83
CA VAL A 55 -5.82 -12.28 5.08
C VAL A 55 -7.31 -12.22 5.38
N ASN A 56 -7.80 -11.03 5.74
CA ASN A 56 -9.22 -10.73 5.84
C ASN A 56 -9.77 -10.32 4.47
N LEU A 57 -10.44 -11.24 3.79
CA LEU A 57 -11.07 -10.98 2.49
C LEU A 57 -12.41 -10.24 2.67
N PRO A 58 -12.80 -9.32 1.75
CA PRO A 58 -12.02 -8.85 0.60
C PRO A 58 -10.89 -7.89 1.02
N ALA A 59 -9.68 -8.14 0.51
CA ALA A 59 -8.46 -7.47 0.96
C ALA A 59 -7.89 -6.50 -0.07
N ARG A 60 -7.01 -5.62 0.41
CA ARG A 60 -6.22 -4.67 -0.41
C ARG A 60 -4.75 -5.10 -0.47
N LEU A 61 -3.95 -4.33 -1.21
CA LEU A 61 -2.52 -4.50 -1.35
C LEU A 61 -1.75 -3.22 -1.08
N GLY A 62 -0.46 -3.38 -0.81
CA GLY A 62 0.53 -2.32 -0.81
C GLY A 62 0.94 -1.90 0.58
N TYR A 63 2.23 -2.00 0.88
CA TYR A 63 2.85 -1.39 2.04
C TYR A 63 3.41 0.02 1.75
N GLU A 64 3.80 0.27 0.49
CA GLU A 64 4.50 1.50 0.09
C GLU A 64 3.84 2.19 -1.10
N SER A 65 3.65 3.51 -0.96
CA SER A 65 3.32 4.41 -2.07
C SER A 65 4.16 5.68 -1.99
N ALA A 66 4.51 6.27 -3.14
CA ALA A 66 5.18 7.55 -3.21
C ALA A 66 4.18 8.71 -3.28
N GLY A 67 4.41 9.67 -2.40
CA GLY A 67 3.64 10.89 -2.16
C GLY A 67 4.07 11.43 -0.80
N ILE A 68 3.78 10.67 0.25
CA ILE A 68 4.40 10.76 1.58
C ILE A 68 4.65 9.32 2.03
N GLY A 69 5.92 8.93 2.17
CA GLY A 69 6.29 7.52 2.13
C GLY A 69 5.97 6.79 3.44
N THR A 70 5.06 5.82 3.42
CA THR A 70 4.74 4.93 4.55
C THR A 70 5.82 3.88 4.76
N ILE A 71 6.19 3.63 6.02
CA ILE A 71 6.97 2.44 6.43
C ILE A 71 5.97 1.29 6.65
N PRO A 72 6.27 0.04 6.24
CA PRO A 72 5.48 -1.14 6.61
C PRO A 72 5.55 -1.36 8.13
N SER A 73 4.76 -0.61 8.88
CA SER A 73 4.65 -0.71 10.34
C SER A 73 3.20 -0.99 10.78
N PHE A 74 2.38 -1.47 9.86
CA PHE A 74 0.96 -1.76 10.03
C PHE A 74 0.58 -3.02 9.25
N SER A 75 -0.54 -3.65 9.62
CA SER A 75 -1.05 -4.82 8.91
C SER A 75 -1.68 -4.42 7.56
N LEU A 76 -1.55 -5.29 6.56
CA LEU A 76 -2.29 -5.17 5.29
C LEU A 76 -3.80 -5.38 5.46
N ASN A 77 -4.23 -5.94 6.60
CA ASN A 77 -5.64 -5.98 6.97
C ASN A 77 -6.17 -4.59 7.36
N ASP A 78 -5.31 -3.71 7.87
CA ASP A 78 -5.70 -2.36 8.32
C ASP A 78 -5.64 -1.36 7.16
N TYR A 79 -4.57 -1.40 6.35
CA TYR A 79 -4.36 -0.45 5.26
C TYR A 79 -3.86 -1.11 3.98
N GLY A 80 -4.29 -0.55 2.84
CA GLY A 80 -3.76 -0.90 1.52
C GLY A 80 -3.38 0.33 0.73
N MET A 81 -2.13 0.39 0.29
CA MET A 81 -1.55 1.56 -0.38
C MET A 81 -1.77 1.61 -1.89
N TYR A 82 -2.40 0.58 -2.48
CA TYR A 82 -2.71 0.57 -3.91
C TYR A 82 -4.06 1.25 -4.17
N GLY A 83 -4.00 2.45 -4.72
CA GLY A 83 -5.14 3.28 -5.12
C GLY A 83 -4.68 4.65 -5.58
N GLU A 84 -5.62 5.52 -5.96
CA GLU A 84 -5.33 6.90 -6.35
C GLU A 84 -5.10 7.80 -5.13
N GLU A 85 -5.94 7.61 -4.10
CA GLU A 85 -5.81 8.24 -2.79
C GLU A 85 -6.06 7.15 -1.72
N VAL A 86 -5.20 7.09 -0.70
CA VAL A 86 -5.24 6.03 0.31
C VAL A 86 -5.02 6.61 1.71
N PRO A 87 -5.81 6.19 2.72
CA PRO A 87 -5.50 6.52 4.10
C PRO A 87 -4.26 5.74 4.54
N ALA A 88 -3.45 6.39 5.37
CA ALA A 88 -2.31 5.79 6.03
C ALA A 88 -2.19 6.32 7.45
N PRO A 89 -1.65 5.55 8.40
CA PRO A 89 -1.36 6.05 9.74
C PRO A 89 -0.37 7.22 9.65
N ALA A 90 -0.54 8.26 10.45
CA ALA A 90 0.27 9.49 10.38
C ALA A 90 1.74 9.30 10.81
N GLN A 91 2.04 8.30 11.64
CA GLN A 91 3.34 8.14 12.31
C GLN A 91 4.48 7.55 11.43
N PRO A 92 4.25 6.59 10.51
CA PRO A 92 5.34 6.09 9.63
C PRO A 92 5.56 6.91 8.36
N VAL A 93 5.15 8.19 8.31
CA VAL A 93 5.07 8.97 7.08
C VAL A 93 6.32 9.85 6.92
N GLY A 94 7.25 9.42 6.06
CA GLY A 94 8.49 10.13 5.78
C GLY A 94 8.34 11.21 4.71
N LYS A 95 9.07 12.33 4.84
CA LYS A 95 9.15 13.37 3.79
C LYS A 95 9.76 12.79 2.51
N HIS A 96 9.12 13.06 1.38
CA HIS A 96 9.71 12.79 0.07
C HIS A 96 10.94 13.69 -0.14
N LEU A 97 12.08 13.10 -0.47
CA LEU A 97 13.28 13.84 -0.84
C LEU A 97 13.13 14.36 -2.27
N SER A 98 13.12 15.68 -2.44
CA SER A 98 12.89 16.34 -3.73
C SER A 98 13.96 16.05 -4.80
N THR A 99 15.09 15.47 -4.40
CA THR A 99 16.17 15.04 -5.31
C THR A 99 15.86 13.72 -6.02
N LEU A 100 14.84 12.98 -5.57
CA LEU A 100 14.43 11.70 -6.15
C LEU A 100 13.09 11.87 -6.86
N SER A 101 12.91 11.23 -8.01
CA SER A 101 11.57 11.08 -8.58
C SER A 101 10.70 10.17 -7.68
N PHE A 102 9.38 10.26 -7.81
CA PHE A 102 8.46 9.37 -7.08
C PHE A 102 8.71 7.88 -7.37
N LYS A 103 9.19 7.54 -8.58
CA LYS A 103 9.55 6.16 -8.95
C LYS A 103 10.81 5.72 -8.22
N GLU A 104 11.85 6.53 -8.21
CA GLU A 104 13.10 6.22 -7.48
C GLU A 104 12.83 6.12 -5.97
N ALA A 105 11.98 6.99 -5.43
CA ALA A 105 11.62 6.97 -4.02
C ALA A 105 10.97 5.65 -3.56
N VAL A 106 10.10 5.02 -4.38
CA VAL A 106 9.54 3.69 -4.06
C VAL A 106 10.51 2.53 -4.34
N SER A 107 11.46 2.69 -5.25
CA SER A 107 12.41 1.63 -5.60
C SER A 107 13.56 1.47 -4.61
N ILE A 108 13.94 2.54 -3.90
CA ILE A 108 15.09 2.53 -2.98
C ILE A 108 14.74 1.98 -1.59
N ARG A 109 13.48 2.01 -1.13
CA ARG A 109 13.22 1.66 0.28
C ARG A 109 13.18 0.17 0.57
N ASN A 110 12.43 -0.61 -0.21
CA ASN A 110 12.27 -2.03 0.09
C ASN A 110 13.60 -2.83 0.09
N PRO A 111 14.55 -2.68 -0.86
CA PRO A 111 15.79 -3.46 -0.80
C PRO A 111 16.81 -3.00 0.26
N TYR A 112 16.67 -1.79 0.83
CA TYR A 112 17.69 -1.21 1.71
C TYR A 112 17.28 -1.05 3.19
N ILE A 113 15.99 -1.20 3.53
CA ILE A 113 15.48 -1.00 4.90
C ILE A 113 15.07 -2.31 5.58
N THR A 114 14.57 -3.31 4.85
CA THR A 114 14.28 -4.63 5.43
C THR A 114 15.57 -5.44 5.52
N ARG A 115 16.12 -5.60 6.73
CA ARG A 115 17.18 -6.55 7.06
C ARG A 115 16.61 -7.85 7.60
#